data_AF-M1CE06-F1
#
_entry.id   AF-M1CE06-F1
#
_cell.length_a   1.000
_cell.length_b   1.000
_cell.length_c   1.000
_cell.angle_alpha   90.00
_cell.angle_beta   90.00
_cell.angle_gamma   90.00
#
_symmetry.space_group_name_H-M   'P 1'
#
loop_
_entity.id
_entity.type
_entity.pdbx_description
1 polymer ?
#
loop_
_entity_poly.entity_id
_entity_poly.type
_entity_poly.pdbx_seq_one_letter_code
_entity_poly.pdbx_strand_id
1 'polypeptide(L)'
;MGRYSGFIAMYATLASRDVDCCLIPESPFFLDGSGGIFEFVKKRLREEGHMVIVIAEGAGQELLAAENSNAGSEQDASGNKLLQDVGLWISHKIRDHFEKKLKMPITLKYIDPTYMIRAVPSNASDNVYCTILAQSCVHGAMAGYTGFTSGIVNGRQTYLPFNRITEKQNNVVITDRMWARLLASTNQPSFLSTKRQHSQSQLLDGDDNESEITGKQNTSTA
;
A
#
# COMPACT_ATOMS: atom_id res chain seq x y z
N MET A 1 2.57 10.92 -4.03
CA MET A 1 3.16 10.57 -2.71
C MET A 1 2.86 9.13 -2.32
N GLY A 2 3.77 8.52 -1.54
CA GLY A 2 3.68 7.11 -1.16
C GLY A 2 4.43 6.20 -2.12
N ARG A 3 5.73 6.47 -2.29
CA ARG A 3 6.61 5.80 -3.25
C ARG A 3 6.87 4.33 -2.90
N TYR A 4 7.13 4.05 -1.62
CA TYR A 4 7.41 2.70 -1.11
C TYR A 4 6.39 2.25 -0.08
N SER A 5 5.71 3.19 0.59
CA SER A 5 4.70 2.88 1.59
C SER A 5 3.47 3.78 1.51
N GLY A 6 2.33 3.21 1.89
CA GLY A 6 1.00 3.80 1.74
C GLY A 6 0.50 4.64 2.91
N PHE A 7 1.33 4.99 3.90
CA PHE A 7 0.86 5.63 5.15
C PHE A 7 0.03 6.90 4.91
N ILE A 8 0.48 7.79 4.03
CA ILE A 8 -0.23 9.05 3.73
C ILE A 8 -1.61 8.74 3.12
N ALA A 9 -1.68 7.84 2.15
CA ALA A 9 -2.94 7.44 1.51
C ALA A 9 -3.90 6.80 2.53
N MET A 10 -3.40 5.92 3.39
CA MET A 10 -4.18 5.26 4.44
C MET A 10 -4.74 6.27 5.46
N TYR A 11 -3.89 7.12 6.02
CA TYR A 11 -4.31 8.11 7.02
C TYR A 11 -5.23 9.19 6.42
N ALA A 12 -4.98 9.63 5.19
CA ALA A 12 -5.85 10.58 4.50
C ALA A 12 -7.24 9.98 4.25
N THR A 13 -7.30 8.73 3.81
CA THR A 13 -8.56 7.99 3.60
C THR A 13 -9.34 7.87 4.91
N LEU A 14 -8.68 7.45 6.00
CA LEU A 14 -9.30 7.32 7.31
C LEU A 14 -9.80 8.65 7.89
N ALA A 15 -9.06 9.74 7.64
CA ALA A 15 -9.42 11.07 8.11
C ALA A 15 -10.57 11.68 7.31
N SER A 16 -10.55 11.54 5.98
CA SER A 16 -11.57 12.11 5.09
C SER A 16 -12.90 11.37 5.17
N ARG A 17 -12.90 10.03 5.26
CA ARG A 17 -14.09 9.15 5.23
C ARG A 17 -14.98 9.23 3.98
N ASP A 18 -14.70 10.14 3.05
CA ASP A 18 -15.40 10.28 1.76
C ASP A 18 -14.75 9.47 0.63
N VAL A 19 -13.74 8.67 0.95
CA VAL A 19 -12.95 7.89 -0.01
C VAL A 19 -13.52 6.48 -0.10
N ASP A 20 -13.87 6.02 -1.31
CA ASP A 20 -14.43 4.69 -1.55
C ASP A 20 -13.38 3.62 -1.79
N CYS A 21 -12.20 4.01 -2.26
CA CYS A 21 -11.11 3.09 -2.59
C CYS A 21 -9.75 3.70 -2.28
N CYS A 22 -8.90 2.99 -1.54
CA CYS A 22 -7.52 3.35 -1.28
C CYS A 22 -6.57 2.26 -1.78
N LEU A 23 -5.69 2.61 -2.70
CA LEU A 23 -4.67 1.74 -3.27
C LEU A 23 -3.28 2.13 -2.75
N ILE A 24 -2.57 1.16 -2.18
CA ILE A 24 -1.24 1.34 -1.57
C ILE A 24 -0.23 0.34 -2.14
N PRO A 25 1.09 0.63 -2.12
CA PRO A 25 2.11 -0.29 -2.63
C PRO A 25 2.09 -1.66 -1.95
N GLU A 26 1.73 -1.70 -0.67
CA GLU A 26 1.74 -2.92 0.12
C GLU A 26 0.62 -3.88 -0.27
N SER A 27 -0.51 -3.38 -0.80
CA SER A 27 -1.70 -4.19 -1.13
C SER A 27 -1.79 -4.41 -2.63
N PRO A 28 -1.47 -5.62 -3.15
CA PRO A 28 -1.61 -5.94 -4.56
C PRO A 28 -3.06 -5.87 -5.01
N PHE A 29 -3.27 -5.48 -6.26
CA PHE A 29 -4.58 -5.43 -6.89
C PHE A 29 -4.48 -5.80 -8.36
N PHE A 30 -5.63 -5.99 -9.00
CA PHE A 30 -5.74 -6.22 -10.44
C PHE A 30 -6.88 -5.39 -11.04
N LEU A 31 -6.77 -5.05 -12.32
CA LEU A 31 -7.70 -4.16 -13.00
C LEU A 31 -8.94 -4.87 -13.52
N ASP A 32 -8.76 -5.85 -14.42
CA ASP A 32 -9.81 -6.63 -15.08
C ASP A 32 -10.02 -8.00 -14.39
N GLY A 33 -11.27 -8.43 -14.27
CA GLY A 33 -11.65 -9.74 -13.73
C GLY A 33 -12.68 -9.65 -12.60
N SER A 34 -13.19 -10.80 -12.16
CA SER A 34 -14.12 -10.88 -11.03
C SER A 34 -13.43 -10.43 -9.75
N GLY A 35 -13.97 -9.42 -9.08
CA GLY A 35 -13.38 -8.79 -7.89
C GLY A 35 -12.26 -7.79 -8.21
N GLY A 36 -12.09 -7.39 -9.47
CA GLY A 36 -11.12 -6.38 -9.88
C GLY A 36 -11.60 -4.96 -9.65
N ILE A 37 -10.69 -3.99 -9.84
CA ILE A 37 -11.00 -2.57 -9.65
C ILE A 37 -12.14 -2.12 -10.57
N PHE A 38 -12.17 -2.52 -11.84
CA PHE A 38 -13.21 -2.05 -12.76
C PHE A 38 -14.62 -2.51 -12.37
N GLU A 39 -14.75 -3.73 -11.84
CA GLU A 39 -16.03 -4.24 -11.36
C GLU A 39 -16.47 -3.48 -10.11
N PHE A 40 -15.56 -3.22 -9.18
CA PHE A 40 -15.85 -2.44 -7.98
C PHE A 40 -16.27 -1.00 -8.30
N VAL A 41 -15.56 -0.33 -9.22
CA VAL A 41 -15.90 1.01 -9.70
C VAL A 41 -17.30 1.02 -10.33
N LYS A 42 -17.60 0.04 -11.18
CA LYS A 42 -18.91 -0.08 -11.83
C LYS A 42 -20.03 -0.28 -10.80
N LYS A 43 -19.81 -1.11 -9.78
CA LYS A 43 -20.78 -1.34 -8.71
C LYS A 43 -21.05 -0.05 -7.94
N ARG A 44 -20.00 0.63 -7.49
CA ARG A 44 -20.11 1.88 -6.72
C ARG A 44 -20.80 3.00 -7.49
N LEU A 45 -20.43 3.22 -8.75
CA LEU A 45 -21.08 4.23 -9.59
C LEU A 45 -22.57 3.97 -9.83
N ARG A 46 -23.02 2.71 -9.78
CA ARG A 46 -24.46 2.37 -9.91
C ARG A 46 -25.23 2.57 -8.61
N GLU A 47 -24.59 2.32 -7.47
CA GLU A 47 -25.21 2.41 -6.14
C GLU A 47 -25.25 3.87 -5.65
N GLU A 48 -24.14 4.59 -5.76
CA GLU A 48 -23.95 5.92 -5.15
C GLU A 48 -23.90 7.07 -6.17
N GLY A 49 -23.75 6.77 -7.46
CA GLY A 49 -23.64 7.77 -8.54
C GLY A 49 -22.30 8.52 -8.61
N HIS A 50 -21.41 8.33 -7.64
CA HIS A 50 -20.07 8.92 -7.60
C HIS A 50 -19.08 7.95 -6.93
N MET A 51 -17.78 8.23 -7.09
CA MET A 51 -16.72 7.45 -6.44
C MET A 51 -15.44 8.27 -6.31
N VAL A 52 -14.75 8.13 -5.18
CA VAL A 52 -13.42 8.72 -4.92
C VAL A 52 -12.38 7.62 -4.71
N ILE A 53 -11.29 7.70 -5.47
CA ILE A 53 -10.16 6.76 -5.40
C ILE A 53 -8.91 7.51 -4.99
N VAL A 54 -8.26 7.08 -3.91
CA VAL A 54 -6.95 7.55 -3.48
C VAL A 54 -5.91 6.51 -3.85
N ILE A 55 -4.84 6.95 -4.51
CA ILE A 55 -3.78 6.07 -5.02
C ILE A 55 -2.44 6.60 -4.54
N ALA A 56 -1.70 5.75 -3.85
CA ALA A 56 -0.30 6.01 -3.55
C ALA A 56 0.55 5.80 -4.81
N GLU A 57 1.55 6.65 -5.00
CA GLU A 57 2.39 6.70 -6.21
C GLU A 57 3.10 5.38 -6.54
N GLY A 58 3.49 4.62 -5.52
CA GLY A 58 4.12 3.30 -5.68
C GLY A 58 3.14 2.15 -5.92
N ALA A 59 1.83 2.37 -5.80
CA ALA A 59 0.84 1.32 -5.99
C ALA A 59 0.80 0.89 -7.47
N GLY A 60 0.66 -0.39 -7.76
CA GLY A 60 0.45 -0.87 -9.14
C GLY A 60 1.63 -0.70 -10.12
N GLN A 61 2.82 -0.31 -9.65
CA GLN A 61 4.00 -0.15 -10.50
C GLN A 61 4.41 -1.45 -11.21
N GLU A 62 4.11 -2.61 -10.62
CA GLU A 62 4.33 -3.93 -11.23
C GLU A 62 3.44 -4.17 -12.45
N LEU A 63 2.17 -3.76 -12.37
CA LEU A 63 1.21 -3.90 -13.48
C LEU A 63 1.60 -3.00 -14.65
N LEU A 64 2.06 -1.79 -14.34
CA LEU A 64 2.50 -0.82 -15.32
C LEU A 64 3.78 -1.26 -16.03
N ALA A 65 4.73 -1.81 -15.27
CA ALA A 65 5.96 -2.38 -15.83
C ALA A 65 5.71 -3.63 -16.70
N ALA A 66 4.70 -4.44 -16.36
CA ALA A 66 4.33 -5.61 -17.16
C ALA A 66 3.72 -5.24 -18.53
N GLU A 67 3.02 -4.11 -18.62
CA GLU A 67 2.47 -3.62 -19.90
C GLU A 67 3.51 -2.89 -20.76
N ASN A 68 4.46 -2.18 -20.12
CA ASN A 68 5.47 -1.39 -20.81
C ASN A 68 6.83 -2.11 -20.75
N SER A 69 7.14 -2.93 -21.75
CA SER A 69 8.38 -3.73 -21.85
C SER A 69 9.71 -2.93 -21.77
N ASN A 70 9.65 -1.60 -21.88
CA ASN A 70 10.79 -0.68 -21.81
C ASN A 70 10.84 0.19 -20.53
N ALA A 71 9.93 -0.01 -19.57
CA ALA A 71 9.72 0.88 -18.41
C ALA A 71 10.68 0.66 -17.23
N GLY A 72 11.57 -0.33 -17.30
CA GLY A 72 12.30 -0.82 -16.13
C GLY A 72 13.52 -0.03 -15.69
N SER A 73 14.08 0.84 -16.55
CA SER A 73 15.51 1.20 -16.45
C SER A 73 15.84 2.69 -16.40
N GLU A 74 14.86 3.58 -16.33
CA GLU A 74 15.18 5.00 -16.16
C GLU A 74 15.47 5.27 -14.68
N GLN A 75 16.68 5.77 -14.41
CA GLN A 75 17.12 6.19 -13.08
C GLN A 75 17.25 7.71 -13.08
N ASP A 76 16.92 8.33 -11.95
CA ASP A 76 17.24 9.74 -11.74
C ASP A 76 18.75 9.96 -11.58
N ALA A 77 19.19 11.22 -11.54
CA ALA A 77 20.60 11.58 -11.33
C ALA A 77 21.18 11.10 -9.98
N SER A 78 20.32 10.67 -9.05
CA SER A 78 20.68 10.12 -7.74
C SER A 78 20.64 8.59 -7.70
N GLY A 79 20.38 7.92 -8.83
CA GLY A 79 20.33 6.46 -8.94
C GLY A 79 19.00 5.82 -8.50
N ASN A 80 17.97 6.60 -8.21
CA ASN A 80 16.65 6.05 -7.85
C ASN A 80 15.87 5.67 -9.11
N LYS A 81 15.17 4.54 -9.08
CA LYS A 81 14.25 4.14 -10.17
C LYS A 81 13.19 5.21 -10.40
N LEU A 82 13.02 5.68 -11.63
CA LEU A 82 11.95 6.61 -11.97
C LEU A 82 10.62 5.85 -11.94
N LEU A 83 9.68 6.32 -11.13
CA LEU A 83 8.33 5.78 -11.11
C LEU A 83 7.52 6.42 -12.22
N GLN A 84 6.70 5.60 -12.88
CA GLN A 84 5.74 6.09 -13.86
C GLN A 84 4.46 6.55 -13.16
N ASP A 85 3.73 7.47 -13.79
CA ASP A 85 2.48 8.00 -13.23
C ASP A 85 1.35 6.95 -13.31
N VAL A 86 1.18 6.21 -12.23
CA VAL A 86 0.11 5.21 -12.07
C VAL A 86 -1.26 5.88 -12.03
N GLY A 87 -1.36 7.10 -11.47
CA GLY A 87 -2.62 7.81 -11.36
C GLY A 87 -3.19 8.15 -12.73
N LEU A 88 -2.35 8.68 -13.62
CA LEU A 88 -2.75 8.95 -15.00
C LEU A 88 -3.01 7.65 -15.78
N TRP A 89 -2.17 6.62 -15.61
CA TRP A 89 -2.35 5.33 -16.26
C TRP A 89 -3.68 4.67 -15.90
N ILE A 90 -4.02 4.58 -14.61
CA ILE A 90 -5.27 3.98 -14.16
C ILE A 90 -6.48 4.79 -14.66
N SER A 91 -6.34 6.11 -14.69
CA SER A 91 -7.39 7.02 -15.16
C SER A 91 -7.74 6.76 -16.62
N HIS A 92 -6.72 6.60 -17.48
CA HIS A 92 -6.91 6.23 -18.88
C HIS A 92 -7.52 4.84 -19.02
N LYS A 93 -7.07 3.86 -18.23
CA LYS A 93 -7.60 2.49 -18.27
C LYS A 93 -9.06 2.39 -17.84
N ILE A 94 -9.46 3.13 -16.81
CA ILE A 94 -10.85 3.23 -16.37
C ILE A 94 -11.69 3.86 -17.50
N ARG A 95 -11.26 4.99 -18.07
CA ARG A 95 -11.98 5.63 -19.18
C ARG A 95 -12.19 4.65 -20.36
N ASP A 96 -11.11 4.02 -20.80
CA ASP A 96 -11.13 3.07 -21.92
C ASP A 96 -12.06 1.88 -21.65
N HIS A 97 -12.05 1.31 -20.44
CA HIS A 97 -12.90 0.18 -20.09
C HIS A 97 -14.39 0.56 -20.12
N PHE A 98 -14.74 1.74 -19.58
CA PHE A 98 -16.13 2.20 -19.52
C PHE A 98 -16.68 2.64 -20.88
N GLU A 99 -15.86 3.27 -21.72
CA GLU A 99 -16.22 3.63 -23.10
C GLU A 99 -16.39 2.40 -24.00
N LYS A 100 -15.38 1.50 -24.01
CA LYS A 100 -15.33 0.37 -24.97
C LYS A 100 -16.27 -0.77 -24.58
N LYS A 101 -16.28 -1.19 -23.31
CA LYS A 101 -17.00 -2.40 -22.87
C LYS A 101 -18.41 -2.11 -22.36
N LEU A 102 -18.58 -1.03 -21.61
CA LEU A 102 -19.83 -0.77 -20.86
C LEU A 102 -20.74 0.27 -21.52
N LYS A 103 -20.20 1.11 -22.41
CA LYS A 103 -20.89 2.25 -23.03
C LYS A 103 -21.61 3.13 -22.01
N MET A 104 -21.01 3.29 -20.83
CA MET A 104 -21.54 4.13 -19.75
C MET A 104 -20.74 5.44 -19.74
N PRO A 105 -21.39 6.61 -19.92
CA PRO A 105 -20.69 7.88 -19.86
C PRO A 105 -20.24 8.14 -18.41
N ILE A 106 -18.93 8.32 -18.22
CA ILE A 106 -18.34 8.67 -16.93
C ILE A 106 -17.59 10.00 -17.03
N THR A 107 -17.65 10.81 -15.97
CA THR A 107 -16.80 12.00 -15.84
C THR A 107 -15.66 11.67 -14.88
N LEU A 108 -14.46 11.50 -15.42
CA LEU A 108 -13.27 11.21 -14.62
C LEU A 108 -12.45 12.49 -14.44
N LYS A 109 -12.15 12.82 -13.18
CA LYS A 109 -11.26 13.94 -12.83
C LYS A 109 -10.04 13.39 -12.12
N TYR A 110 -8.87 13.62 -12.70
CA TYR A 110 -7.59 13.30 -12.08
C TYR A 110 -7.07 14.52 -11.31
N ILE A 111 -6.62 14.31 -10.07
CA ILE A 111 -6.07 15.34 -9.20
C ILE A 111 -4.75 14.83 -8.65
N ASP A 112 -3.65 15.52 -8.97
CA ASP A 112 -2.34 15.28 -8.36
C ASP A 112 -1.97 16.43 -7.43
N PRO A 113 -2.17 16.28 -6.11
CA PRO A 113 -1.82 17.31 -5.14
C PRO A 113 -0.35 17.24 -4.70
N THR A 114 0.53 16.49 -5.37
CA THR A 114 1.91 16.21 -4.89
C THR A 114 2.71 17.47 -4.58
N TYR A 115 2.65 18.51 -5.42
CA TYR A 115 3.35 19.76 -5.12
C TYR A 115 2.68 20.55 -3.98
N MET A 116 1.35 20.55 -3.94
CA MET A 116 0.59 21.26 -2.91
C MET A 116 0.89 20.71 -1.52
N ILE A 117 0.90 19.39 -1.36
CA ILE A 117 1.15 18.76 -0.05
C ILE A 117 2.60 18.89 0.41
N ARG A 118 3.57 19.07 -0.50
CA ARG A 118 4.99 19.24 -0.17
C ARG A 118 5.39 20.69 0.11
N ALA A 119 4.70 21.63 -0.52
CA ALA A 119 5.08 23.05 -0.50
C ALA A 119 4.24 23.90 0.45
N VAL A 120 3.23 23.32 1.09
CA VAL A 120 2.43 24.01 2.11
C VAL A 120 3.27 24.28 3.36
N PRO A 121 3.10 25.43 4.05
CA PRO A 121 3.74 25.68 5.33
C PRO A 121 3.34 24.63 6.37
N SER A 122 4.28 24.31 7.27
CA SER A 122 4.08 23.36 8.36
C SER A 122 3.04 23.85 9.38
N ASN A 123 2.25 22.91 9.89
CA ASN A 123 1.30 23.18 10.96
C ASN A 123 2.01 23.37 12.32
N ALA A 124 1.28 23.78 13.36
CA ALA A 124 1.85 24.03 14.68
C ALA A 124 2.51 22.79 15.31
N SER A 125 1.94 21.60 15.11
CA SER A 125 2.51 20.34 15.63
C SER A 125 3.83 20.01 14.96
N ASP A 126 3.91 20.14 13.64
CA ASP A 126 5.12 19.93 12.87
C ASP A 126 6.18 20.98 13.20
N ASN A 127 5.80 22.24 13.44
CA ASN A 127 6.75 23.28 13.86
C ASN A 127 7.42 22.94 15.21
N VAL A 128 6.62 22.50 16.19
CA VAL A 128 7.14 22.06 17.49
C VAL A 128 8.02 20.83 17.30
N TYR A 129 7.58 19.85 16.52
CA TYR A 129 8.34 18.63 16.28
C TYR A 129 9.68 18.88 15.60
N CYS A 130 9.71 19.65 14.51
CA CYS A 130 10.92 20.04 13.81
C CYS A 130 11.89 20.83 14.70
N THR A 131 11.36 21.69 15.57
CA THR A 131 12.19 22.45 16.54
C THR A 131 12.87 21.49 17.53
N ILE A 132 12.13 20.55 18.11
CA ILE A 132 12.67 19.57 19.06
C ILE A 132 13.69 18.66 18.37
N LEU A 133 13.41 18.22 17.14
CA LEU A 133 14.35 17.43 16.34
C LEU A 133 15.68 18.18 16.12
N ALA A 134 15.61 19.44 15.69
CA ALA A 134 16.78 20.27 15.43
C ALA A 134 17.62 20.48 16.70
N GLN A 135 16.99 20.85 17.81
CA GLN A 135 17.67 21.04 19.09
C GLN A 135 18.33 19.76 19.60
N SER A 136 17.64 18.61 19.46
CA SER A 136 18.17 17.30 19.86
C SER A 136 19.40 16.93 19.02
N CYS A 137 19.38 17.18 17.72
CA CYS A 137 20.55 16.99 16.86
C CYS A 137 21.73 17.88 17.27
N VAL A 138 21.50 19.15 17.60
CA VAL A 138 22.54 20.07 18.09
C VAL A 138 23.14 19.56 19.40
N HIS A 139 22.31 19.17 20.37
CA HIS A 139 22.80 18.63 21.65
C HIS A 139 23.61 17.34 21.45
N GLY A 140 23.16 16.42 20.60
CA GLY A 140 23.91 15.20 20.30
C GLY A 140 25.26 15.49 19.62
N ALA A 141 25.29 16.43 18.68
CA ALA A 141 26.54 16.86 18.04
C ALA A 141 27.51 17.52 19.04
N MET A 142 27.00 18.38 19.92
CA MET A 142 27.81 19.03 20.97
C MET A 142 28.33 18.05 22.02
N ALA A 143 27.61 16.93 22.25
CA ALA A 143 28.08 15.83 23.09
C ALA A 143 29.16 14.96 22.41
N GLY A 144 29.50 15.24 21.15
CA GLY A 144 30.50 14.50 20.37
C GLY A 144 29.96 13.28 19.64
N TYR A 145 28.64 13.09 19.56
CA TYR A 145 28.05 11.99 18.78
C TYR A 145 28.09 12.30 17.29
N THR A 146 28.32 11.25 16.49
CA THR A 146 28.32 11.31 15.01
C THR A 146 27.61 10.09 14.44
N GLY A 147 27.20 10.15 13.17
CA GLY A 147 26.55 9.04 12.49
C GLY A 147 25.15 8.67 13.03
N PHE A 148 24.44 9.65 13.59
CA PHE A 148 23.11 9.46 14.17
C PHE A 148 22.10 10.46 13.58
N THR A 149 20.82 10.13 13.69
CA THR A 149 19.70 11.07 13.53
C THR A 149 18.87 11.12 14.80
N SER A 150 18.10 12.18 15.01
CA SER A 150 17.12 12.27 16.08
C SER A 150 15.74 11.83 15.57
N GLY A 151 14.99 11.12 16.40
CA GLY A 151 13.61 10.75 16.09
C GLY A 151 12.82 10.34 17.33
N ILE A 152 11.49 10.32 17.21
CA ILE A 152 10.62 9.82 18.27
C ILE A 152 10.50 8.31 18.18
N VAL A 153 10.81 7.62 19.27
CA VAL A 153 10.54 6.20 19.47
C VAL A 153 9.68 6.06 20.73
N ASN A 154 8.48 5.48 20.60
CA ASN A 154 7.53 5.31 21.70
C ASN A 154 7.30 6.61 22.52
N GLY A 155 7.17 7.74 21.83
CA GLY A 155 6.91 9.04 22.46
C GLY A 155 8.12 9.73 23.10
N ARG A 156 9.33 9.16 22.99
CA ARG A 156 10.57 9.75 23.52
C ARG A 156 11.53 10.11 22.40
N GLN A 157 12.17 11.27 22.52
CA GLN A 157 13.26 11.66 21.61
C GLN A 157 14.48 10.79 21.85
N THR A 158 14.95 10.16 20.78
CA THR A 158 16.02 9.16 20.82
C THR A 158 17.01 9.40 19.69
N TYR A 159 18.29 9.15 19.96
CA TYR A 159 19.34 9.13 18.93
C TYR A 159 19.38 7.76 18.28
N LEU A 160 19.29 7.74 16.95
CA LEU A 160 19.19 6.54 16.14
C LEU A 160 20.42 6.47 15.21
N PRO A 161 21.27 5.43 15.33
CA PRO A 161 22.41 5.23 14.44
C PRO A 161 21.98 5.02 12.98
N PHE A 162 22.75 5.57 12.03
CA PHE A 162 22.43 5.48 10.60
C PHE A 162 22.36 4.05 10.08
N ASN A 163 23.28 3.19 10.50
CA ASN A 163 23.31 1.77 10.11
C ASN A 163 21.98 1.07 10.42
N ARG A 164 21.37 1.36 11.58
CA ARG A 164 20.09 0.77 11.98
C ARG A 164 18.90 1.32 11.20
N ILE A 165 18.93 2.58 10.80
CA ILE A 165 17.83 3.19 10.04
C ILE A 165 17.80 2.71 8.60
N THR A 166 18.97 2.52 7.99
CA THR A 166 19.06 2.06 6.60
C THR A 166 18.77 0.58 6.43
N GLU A 167 18.80 -0.22 7.50
CA GLU A 167 18.57 -1.67 7.46
C GLU A 167 17.14 -2.06 7.05
N LYS A 168 16.12 -1.30 7.50
CA LYS A 168 14.71 -1.66 7.28
C LYS A 168 13.87 -0.44 6.95
N GLN A 169 12.93 -0.63 6.03
CA GLN A 169 11.91 0.36 5.71
C GLN A 169 10.64 0.05 6.49
N ASN A 170 9.96 1.11 6.94
CA ASN A 170 8.65 0.98 7.57
C ASN A 170 7.56 0.96 6.50
N ASN A 171 6.73 -0.08 6.51
CA ASN A 171 5.65 -0.31 5.56
C ASN A 171 4.33 -0.46 6.31
N VAL A 172 3.22 -0.15 5.63
CA VAL A 172 1.89 -0.38 6.18
C VAL A 172 1.67 -1.88 6.32
N VAL A 173 1.36 -2.31 7.54
CA VAL A 173 1.00 -3.70 7.82
C VAL A 173 -0.48 -3.90 7.48
N ILE A 174 -0.77 -4.64 6.43
CA ILE A 174 -2.13 -4.88 5.91
C ILE A 174 -2.99 -5.65 6.93
N THR A 175 -2.37 -6.43 7.81
CA THR A 175 -3.06 -7.15 8.88
C THR A 175 -3.31 -6.29 10.12
N ASP A 176 -2.83 -5.05 10.14
CA ASP A 176 -2.98 -4.16 11.30
C ASP A 176 -4.40 -3.59 11.42
N ARG A 177 -4.75 -3.22 12.65
CA ARG A 177 -6.03 -2.61 13.00
C ARG A 177 -6.32 -1.34 12.21
N MET A 178 -5.31 -0.54 11.86
CA MET A 178 -5.52 0.68 11.09
C MET A 178 -5.97 0.38 9.66
N TRP A 179 -5.39 -0.63 9.02
CA TRP A 179 -5.84 -1.07 7.71
C TRP A 179 -7.24 -1.69 7.76
N ALA A 180 -7.52 -2.52 8.76
CA ALA A 180 -8.86 -3.09 8.97
C ALA A 180 -9.94 -2.00 9.15
N ARG A 181 -9.63 -0.93 9.89
CA ARG A 181 -10.52 0.25 10.02
C ARG A 181 -10.76 0.94 8.68
N LEU A 182 -9.73 1.04 7.84
CA LEU A 182 -9.86 1.63 6.51
C LEU A 182 -10.81 0.79 5.67
N LEU A 183 -10.60 -0.53 5.60
CA LEU A 183 -11.47 -1.44 4.84
C LEU A 183 -12.92 -1.38 5.31
N ALA A 184 -13.16 -1.28 6.62
CA ALA A 184 -14.50 -1.14 7.18
C ALA A 184 -15.13 0.24 6.86
N SER A 185 -14.31 1.30 6.75
CA SER A 185 -14.80 2.64 6.39
C SER A 185 -15.14 2.75 4.91
N THR A 186 -14.30 2.21 4.03
CA THR A 186 -14.48 2.33 2.57
C THR A 186 -15.38 1.22 2.01
N ASN A 187 -15.60 0.15 2.78
CA ASN A 187 -16.28 -1.08 2.34
C ASN A 187 -15.67 -1.65 1.04
N GLN A 188 -14.38 -1.38 0.81
CA GLN A 188 -13.68 -1.91 -0.36
C GLN A 188 -13.34 -3.40 -0.15
N PRO A 189 -13.46 -4.24 -1.19
CA PRO A 189 -13.03 -5.62 -1.11
C PRO A 189 -11.50 -5.72 -1.11
N SER A 190 -10.99 -6.85 -0.64
CA SER A 190 -9.59 -7.20 -0.90
C SER A 190 -9.44 -7.57 -2.37
N PHE A 191 -8.68 -6.79 -3.13
CA PHE A 191 -8.39 -7.03 -4.56
C PHE A 191 -7.38 -8.16 -4.81
N LEU A 192 -7.27 -9.11 -3.88
CA LEU A 192 -6.43 -10.29 -4.05
C LEU A 192 -7.18 -11.31 -4.92
N SER A 193 -6.55 -11.77 -6.00
CA SER A 193 -7.14 -12.79 -6.86
C SER A 193 -7.45 -14.07 -6.06
N THR A 194 -8.66 -14.62 -6.22
CA THR A 194 -9.13 -15.88 -5.61
C THR A 194 -8.19 -17.06 -5.87
N LYS A 195 -7.37 -17.01 -6.94
CA LYS A 195 -6.34 -18.02 -7.22
C LYS A 195 -5.25 -18.11 -6.13
N ARG A 196 -4.93 -17.02 -5.42
CA ARG A 196 -3.96 -17.04 -4.31
C ARG A 196 -4.56 -17.50 -2.98
N GLN A 197 -5.88 -17.35 -2.80
CA GLN A 197 -6.55 -17.79 -1.58
C GLN A 197 -6.57 -19.33 -1.48
N HIS A 198 -6.80 -20.04 -2.58
CA HIS A 198 -6.73 -21.51 -2.61
C HIS A 198 -5.33 -22.05 -2.29
N SER A 199 -4.26 -21.38 -2.73
CA SER A 199 -2.90 -21.81 -2.41
C SER A 199 -2.50 -21.58 -0.96
N GLN A 200 -3.08 -20.59 -0.27
CA GLN A 200 -2.83 -20.34 1.16
C GLN A 200 -3.70 -21.20 2.08
N SER A 201 -4.95 -21.50 1.71
CA SER A 201 -5.79 -22.40 2.49
C SER A 201 -5.32 -23.86 2.39
N GLN A 202 -4.87 -24.32 1.22
CA GLN A 202 -4.33 -25.67 1.05
C GLN A 202 -3.04 -25.95 1.83
N LEU A 203 -2.30 -24.92 2.24
CA LEU A 203 -1.10 -25.07 3.08
C LEU A 203 -1.42 -25.15 4.58
N LEU A 204 -2.63 -24.76 5.00
CA LEU A 204 -3.07 -24.75 6.40
C LEU A 204 -3.92 -25.98 6.77
N ASP A 205 -4.54 -26.64 5.80
CA ASP A 205 -5.39 -27.82 6.00
C ASP A 205 -4.63 -29.16 5.88
N GLY A 206 -3.29 -29.14 5.85
CA GLY A 206 -2.45 -30.30 5.53
C GLY A 206 -1.92 -31.13 6.71
N ASP A 207 -2.20 -30.75 7.96
CA ASP A 207 -1.55 -31.36 9.15
C ASP A 207 -2.50 -32.07 10.14
N ASP A 208 -3.81 -32.14 9.85
CA ASP A 208 -4.78 -32.82 10.71
C ASP A 208 -5.58 -33.87 9.92
N ASN A 209 -5.10 -35.13 9.91
CA ASN A 209 -5.76 -36.43 9.59
C ASN A 209 -4.68 -37.36 8.97
N GLU A 210 -4.23 -38.51 9.48
CA GLU A 210 -4.87 -39.59 10.24
C GLU A 210 -3.80 -40.30 11.10
N SER A 211 -4.11 -40.52 12.39
CA SER A 211 -3.56 -41.62 13.17
C SER A 211 -4.68 -42.63 13.43
N GLU A 212 -4.99 -43.47 12.43
CA GLU A 212 -5.85 -44.63 12.66
C GLU A 212 -5.06 -45.93 12.71
N ILE A 213 -5.07 -46.44 13.94
CA ILE A 213 -4.67 -47.75 14.42
C ILE A 213 -5.38 -48.85 13.61
N THR A 214 -4.62 -49.72 12.93
CA THR A 214 -5.07 -51.09 12.66
C THR A 214 -3.93 -52.09 12.88
N GLY A 215 -4.08 -52.88 13.95
CA GLY A 215 -3.21 -54.00 14.26
C GLY A 215 -3.35 -55.12 13.23
N LYS A 216 -2.22 -55.64 12.75
CA LYS A 216 -2.18 -56.92 12.03
C LYS A 216 -1.83 -58.03 13.02
N GLN A 217 -2.83 -58.83 13.35
CA GLN A 217 -2.63 -60.20 13.80
C GLN A 217 -2.54 -61.14 12.59
N ASN A 218 -1.64 -62.11 12.72
CA ASN A 218 -1.68 -63.49 12.25
C ASN A 218 -0.77 -63.97 11.09
N THR A 219 0.29 -64.68 11.53
CA THR A 219 0.68 -66.07 11.22
C THR A 219 1.21 -66.42 9.82
N SER A 220 2.45 -66.94 9.75
CA SER A 220 2.75 -68.39 9.73
C SER A 220 4.11 -68.71 9.07
N THR A 221 4.84 -69.67 9.66
CA THR A 221 5.84 -70.61 9.05
C THR A 221 7.14 -70.01 8.47
N ALA A 222 8.36 -70.49 8.76
CA ALA A 222 8.88 -71.69 9.40
C ALA A 222 10.22 -71.38 10.10
#